data_AF-A0A2M8P594-F1
#
_entry.id   AF-A0A2M8P594-F1
#
_cell.length_a   1.000
_cell.length_b   1.000
_cell.length_c   1.000
_cell.angle_alpha   90.00
_cell.angle_beta   90.00
_cell.angle_gamma   90.00
#
_symmetry.space_group_name_H-M   'P 1'
#
loop_
_entity.id
_entity.type
_entity.pdbx_description
1 polymer ?
#
loop_
_entity_poly.entity_id
_entity_poly.type
_entity_poly.pdbx_seq_one_letter_code
_entity_poly.pdbx_strand_id
1 'polypeptide(L)'
;MLFRRLFIIGILIILSACSSDAPTDTTPEAQPTQNVTNVSTSPAEDTEVMSVADANSVADSNSVADSNNVADAQLIAFYADIPSSRGEDGAFILGNPDAPITIIEFADFLCPHCQTYHDTIKQIIETYVVTGQVKIEYRFFPIIDENASPFLAALNECADQQGKFWATHAMLYDLAKNRALDQTVITTVADRLGMDANALTACMSGTGPFQFQIDYGYGRELSVNGTPAVRVQVGDNPVGVIKMGDAEYARGGVDLDTLTAFITSDNPADNVVLVNRLLVDNLLVDDSLTSTDENCQLPCWRGITPGETTLTSAQEILEADDTIGNIEFQQAETRSGYVFSQVGRDRICCQVISDDGTTVSFISLQFTSNVTLGQVMERYGEPAFSDPQLVTRDQALFTLFYPDVPMIIYVFAGLPSDVLSEDSPVIGMALPTHDIMDIFLSADGLPTWNGFISYDEAVNLMLIPEATPSMDVTSEPEMTPISETTQTP
;
A
#
# COMPACT_ATOMS: atom_id res chain seq x y z
N MET A 1 -22.84 -0.71 -9.22
CA MET A 1 -22.15 0.44 -8.60
C MET A 1 -20.66 0.18 -8.41
N LEU A 2 -20.18 -0.93 -7.81
CA LEU A 2 -18.72 -1.20 -7.69
C LEU A 2 -17.98 -1.54 -9.01
N PHE A 3 -18.63 -2.25 -9.94
CA PHE A 3 -17.95 -2.79 -11.13
C PHE A 3 -17.59 -1.76 -12.23
N ARG A 4 -18.09 -0.52 -12.15
CA ARG A 4 -17.87 0.54 -13.16
C ARG A 4 -16.89 1.64 -12.70
N ARG A 5 -16.69 1.78 -11.37
CA ARG A 5 -15.64 2.65 -10.79
C ARG A 5 -14.22 2.18 -11.15
N LEU A 6 -14.07 0.89 -11.50
CA LEU A 6 -12.84 0.30 -12.04
C LEU A 6 -12.39 0.92 -13.37
N PHE A 7 -13.24 1.63 -14.11
CA PHE A 7 -12.85 2.21 -15.41
C PHE A 7 -12.01 3.49 -15.25
N ILE A 8 -12.31 4.33 -14.24
CA ILE A 8 -11.50 5.50 -13.89
C ILE A 8 -10.21 5.06 -13.17
N ILE A 9 -10.32 4.06 -12.29
CA ILE A 9 -9.18 3.47 -11.57
C ILE A 9 -8.22 2.71 -12.53
N GLY A 10 -8.74 2.07 -13.57
CA GLY A 10 -7.96 1.29 -14.53
C GLY A 10 -7.10 2.14 -15.47
N ILE A 11 -7.45 3.40 -15.70
CA ILE A 11 -6.67 4.31 -16.56
C ILE A 11 -5.50 4.95 -15.80
N LEU A 12 -5.57 5.05 -14.46
CA LEU A 12 -4.48 5.55 -13.61
C LEU A 12 -3.48 4.46 -13.17
N ILE A 13 -3.80 3.17 -13.24
CA ILE A 13 -2.94 2.09 -12.68
C ILE A 13 -2.55 0.96 -13.67
N ILE A 14 -3.04 0.88 -14.90
CA ILE A 14 -2.76 -0.29 -15.75
C ILE A 14 -1.80 0.03 -16.90
N LEU A 15 -0.52 -0.24 -16.66
CA LEU A 15 0.35 -1.14 -17.43
C LEU A 15 1.72 -1.25 -16.72
N SER A 16 1.79 -2.01 -15.63
CA SER A 16 3.06 -2.54 -15.11
C SER A 16 2.97 -4.05 -14.90
N ALA A 17 2.46 -4.74 -15.91
CA ALA A 17 2.46 -6.19 -15.97
C ALA A 17 2.90 -6.61 -17.37
N CYS A 18 4.23 -6.75 -17.55
CA CYS A 18 4.89 -7.74 -18.41
C CYS A 18 6.38 -7.37 -18.59
N SER A 19 7.24 -7.99 -17.79
CA SER A 19 8.58 -8.40 -18.24
C SER A 19 9.07 -9.50 -17.31
N SER A 20 8.75 -10.74 -17.69
CA SER A 20 9.43 -11.92 -17.21
C SER A 20 10.45 -12.31 -18.27
N ASP A 21 11.70 -11.90 -18.12
CA ASP A 21 12.82 -12.50 -18.83
C ASP A 21 13.91 -12.90 -17.82
N ALA A 22 13.88 -14.17 -17.47
CA ALA A 22 14.99 -14.85 -16.80
C ALA A 22 16.07 -15.19 -17.85
N PRO A 23 17.36 -14.97 -17.58
CA PRO A 23 18.41 -15.40 -18.49
C PRO A 23 18.63 -16.92 -18.36
N THR A 24 18.33 -17.65 -19.44
CA THR A 24 18.82 -19.01 -19.67
C THR A 24 20.24 -18.97 -20.21
N ASP A 25 21.20 -19.58 -19.52
CA ASP A 25 22.29 -20.28 -20.21
C ASP A 25 22.94 -21.39 -19.35
N THR A 26 23.39 -22.41 -20.08
CA THR A 26 24.37 -23.47 -19.76
C THR A 26 23.87 -24.80 -19.19
N THR A 27 23.73 -25.76 -20.12
CA THR A 27 24.03 -27.20 -19.93
C THR A 27 25.53 -27.40 -19.67
N PRO A 28 26.00 -28.51 -19.04
CA PRO A 28 26.22 -29.79 -19.75
C PRO A 28 25.93 -31.05 -18.88
N GLU A 29 25.31 -32.08 -19.46
CA GLU A 29 25.94 -33.33 -19.96
C GLU A 29 26.24 -34.40 -18.89
N ALA A 30 25.91 -35.65 -19.23
CA ALA A 30 25.74 -36.80 -18.36
C ALA A 30 27.04 -37.56 -17.99
N GLN A 31 27.02 -38.16 -16.78
CA GLN A 31 27.52 -39.50 -16.32
C GLN A 31 28.73 -40.19 -17.01
N PRO A 32 29.54 -41.03 -16.29
CA PRO A 32 29.00 -42.23 -15.61
C PRO A 32 29.75 -42.83 -14.38
N THR A 33 28.98 -43.65 -13.66
CA THR A 33 29.27 -44.89 -12.87
C THR A 33 30.65 -45.16 -12.24
N GLN A 34 30.64 -45.58 -10.96
CA GLN A 34 31.26 -46.83 -10.48
C GLN A 34 30.72 -47.21 -9.07
N ASN A 35 30.27 -48.45 -8.92
CA ASN A 35 30.07 -49.18 -7.65
C ASN A 35 31.42 -49.33 -6.92
N VAL A 36 31.45 -49.43 -5.58
CA VAL A 36 32.06 -50.55 -4.81
C VAL A 36 31.55 -50.55 -3.36
N THR A 37 31.19 -51.76 -2.93
CA THR A 37 30.85 -52.33 -1.62
C THR A 37 31.90 -52.25 -0.49
N ASN A 38 31.39 -52.34 0.75
CA ASN A 38 31.88 -53.15 1.89
C ASN A 38 32.93 -52.62 2.91
N VAL A 39 32.46 -52.63 4.18
CA VAL A 39 32.97 -53.38 5.36
C VAL A 39 34.29 -52.96 6.02
N SER A 40 34.13 -52.52 7.28
CA SER A 40 34.85 -52.88 8.52
C SER A 40 36.38 -52.90 8.54
N THR A 41 37.00 -52.17 9.48
CA THR A 41 37.61 -52.73 10.72
C THR A 41 38.41 -51.67 11.51
N SER A 42 38.32 -51.80 12.84
CA SER A 42 39.12 -51.23 13.97
C SER A 42 40.66 -51.28 13.76
N PRO A 43 41.57 -50.79 14.66
CA PRO A 43 41.41 -50.52 16.10
C PRO A 43 42.13 -49.31 16.74
N ALA A 44 41.85 -49.19 18.04
CA ALA A 44 42.35 -48.27 19.06
C ALA A 44 43.81 -48.50 19.50
N GLU A 45 44.38 -47.49 20.17
CA GLU A 45 45.39 -47.57 21.25
C GLU A 45 45.00 -46.49 22.28
N ASP A 46 44.52 -46.86 23.48
CA ASP A 46 45.24 -47.14 24.73
C ASP A 46 45.97 -45.92 25.33
N THR A 47 45.52 -45.45 26.50
CA THR A 47 46.32 -45.45 27.75
C THR A 47 45.44 -45.17 28.99
N GLU A 48 45.58 -46.08 29.95
CA GLU A 48 45.23 -46.17 31.38
C GLU A 48 45.37 -44.89 32.24
N VAL A 49 44.91 -44.73 33.49
CA VAL A 49 44.04 -45.39 34.51
C VAL A 49 44.05 -44.41 35.69
N MET A 50 42.93 -44.20 36.40
CA MET A 50 42.91 -44.15 37.88
C MET A 50 41.47 -44.13 38.42
N SER A 51 41.17 -45.18 39.19
CA SER A 51 39.93 -45.52 39.88
C SER A 51 39.69 -44.72 41.15
N VAL A 52 38.43 -44.41 41.51
CA VAL A 52 37.79 -44.83 42.78
C VAL A 52 36.24 -44.79 42.69
N ALA A 53 35.62 -45.95 42.95
CA ALA A 53 34.32 -46.28 43.57
C ALA A 53 33.04 -45.42 43.35
N ASP A 54 32.10 -46.05 42.63
CA ASP A 54 30.69 -46.30 42.98
C ASP A 54 29.89 -45.30 43.83
N ALA A 55 28.93 -44.62 43.18
CA ALA A 55 27.53 -44.68 43.60
C ALA A 55 26.61 -44.53 42.39
N ASN A 56 25.87 -45.61 42.12
CA ASN A 56 24.73 -45.74 41.24
C ASN A 56 23.73 -44.57 41.44
N SER A 57 23.26 -43.92 40.37
CA SER A 57 21.85 -44.04 39.94
C SER A 57 21.36 -42.88 39.04
N VAL A 58 20.74 -43.29 37.93
CA VAL A 58 19.74 -42.61 37.08
C VAL A 58 20.22 -41.44 36.20
N ALA A 59 20.24 -41.73 34.90
CA ALA A 59 20.27 -40.74 33.82
C ALA A 59 19.06 -39.79 33.92
N ASP A 60 19.35 -38.50 34.03
CA ASP A 60 18.37 -37.43 34.08
C ASP A 60 17.90 -37.08 32.66
N SER A 61 16.84 -37.75 32.21
CA SER A 61 16.05 -37.35 31.05
C SER A 61 14.91 -36.39 31.41
N ASN A 62 14.88 -35.86 32.65
CA ASN A 62 13.81 -35.00 33.17
C ASN A 62 14.19 -33.50 33.20
N SER A 63 15.48 -33.15 33.16
CA SER A 63 15.92 -31.74 33.25
C SER A 63 15.51 -30.86 32.06
N VAL A 64 15.46 -31.41 30.83
CA VAL A 64 15.11 -30.63 29.62
C VAL A 64 13.60 -30.36 29.52
N ALA A 65 12.76 -31.31 29.95
CA ALA A 65 11.32 -31.12 29.99
C ALA A 65 10.90 -30.10 31.06
N ASP A 66 11.58 -30.12 32.22
CA ASP A 66 11.33 -29.17 33.31
C ASP A 66 11.81 -27.74 32.94
N SER A 67 12.95 -27.60 32.24
CA SER A 67 13.41 -26.30 31.77
C SER A 67 12.51 -25.66 30.70
N ASN A 68 11.95 -26.46 29.79
CA ASN A 68 11.03 -25.96 28.75
C ASN A 68 9.71 -25.48 29.37
N ASN A 69 9.18 -26.20 30.37
CA ASN A 69 7.97 -25.79 31.08
C ASN A 69 8.15 -24.48 31.84
N VAL A 70 9.32 -24.24 32.43
CA VAL A 70 9.62 -22.97 33.12
C VAL A 70 9.72 -21.81 32.11
N ALA A 71 10.38 -22.01 30.97
CA ALA A 71 10.49 -21.00 29.92
C ALA A 71 9.13 -20.65 29.32
N ASP A 72 8.28 -21.66 29.06
CA ASP A 72 6.93 -21.46 28.52
C ASP A 72 6.04 -20.71 29.51
N ALA A 73 6.09 -21.06 30.81
CA ALA A 73 5.37 -20.34 31.86
C ALA A 73 5.83 -18.88 31.98
N GLN A 74 7.13 -18.61 31.84
CA GLN A 74 7.69 -17.26 31.85
C GLN A 74 7.24 -16.44 30.64
N LEU A 75 7.24 -17.03 29.44
CA LEU A 75 6.76 -16.39 28.22
C LEU A 75 5.29 -15.98 28.34
N ILE A 76 4.46 -16.88 28.86
CA ILE A 76 3.04 -16.63 29.11
C ILE A 76 2.87 -15.48 30.10
N ALA A 77 3.57 -15.53 31.23
CA ALA A 77 3.47 -14.51 32.27
C ALA A 77 3.92 -13.14 31.76
N PHE A 78 5.03 -13.09 31.03
CA PHE A 78 5.57 -11.85 30.47
C PHE A 78 4.56 -11.12 29.59
N TYR A 79 3.94 -11.82 28.63
CA TYR A 79 2.96 -11.18 27.75
C TYR A 79 1.59 -10.94 28.42
N ALA A 80 1.24 -11.70 29.47
CA ALA A 80 0.01 -11.46 30.22
C ALA A 80 0.06 -10.17 31.05
N ASP A 81 1.25 -9.71 31.43
CA ASP A 81 1.44 -8.48 32.23
C ASP A 81 1.48 -7.20 31.37
N ILE A 82 1.51 -7.32 30.04
CA ILE A 82 1.52 -6.19 29.11
C ILE A 82 0.10 -6.01 28.55
N PRO A 83 -0.48 -4.80 28.56
CA PRO A 83 -1.79 -4.58 27.97
C PRO A 83 -1.81 -4.99 26.50
N SER A 84 -2.89 -5.65 26.07
CA SER A 84 -3.11 -6.00 24.67
C SER A 84 -4.54 -5.66 24.26
N SER A 85 -4.71 -5.30 22.99
CA SER A 85 -6.01 -4.91 22.43
C SER A 85 -6.07 -5.17 20.92
N ARG A 86 -7.25 -4.98 20.33
CA ARG A 86 -7.43 -4.96 18.87
C ARG A 86 -7.61 -3.53 18.37
N GLY A 87 -7.04 -3.21 17.22
CA GLY A 87 -7.29 -1.95 16.50
C GLY A 87 -8.72 -1.88 15.94
N GLU A 88 -9.13 -0.71 15.41
CA GLU A 88 -10.48 -0.51 14.84
C GLU A 88 -10.79 -1.49 13.70
N ASP A 89 -9.78 -1.82 12.91
CA ASP A 89 -9.82 -2.77 11.78
C ASP A 89 -9.38 -4.19 12.18
N GLY A 90 -9.20 -4.43 13.47
CA GLY A 90 -8.77 -5.71 14.01
C GLY A 90 -7.25 -5.95 14.04
N ALA A 91 -6.39 -4.94 13.86
CA ALA A 91 -4.94 -5.10 14.13
C ALA A 91 -4.66 -5.67 15.54
N PHE A 92 -3.52 -6.33 15.76
CA PHE A 92 -3.14 -6.80 17.10
C PHE A 92 -2.19 -5.80 17.77
N ILE A 93 -2.57 -5.29 18.94
CA ILE A 93 -1.81 -4.26 19.64
C ILE A 93 -1.25 -4.83 20.96
N LEU A 94 0.01 -4.51 21.25
CA LEU A 94 0.70 -4.77 22.52
C LEU A 94 1.26 -3.47 23.08
N GLY A 95 0.94 -3.16 24.32
CA GLY A 95 1.40 -1.96 25.03
C GLY A 95 0.25 -1.08 25.49
N ASN A 96 0.61 0.01 26.18
CA ASN A 96 -0.35 1.01 26.59
C ASN A 96 -1.08 1.60 25.36
N PRO A 97 -2.42 1.58 25.28
CA PRO A 97 -3.15 2.17 24.16
C PRO A 97 -2.86 3.67 23.98
N ASP A 98 -2.50 4.37 25.06
CA ASP A 98 -2.15 5.79 25.07
C ASP A 98 -0.65 6.04 24.83
N ALA A 99 0.14 5.00 24.49
CA ALA A 99 1.54 5.17 24.15
C ALA A 99 1.69 6.15 22.96
N PRO A 100 2.59 7.14 23.03
CA PRO A 100 2.70 8.20 22.04
C PRO A 100 3.25 7.71 20.69
N ILE A 101 3.87 6.53 20.64
CA ILE A 101 4.47 5.97 19.44
C ILE A 101 3.88 4.58 19.18
N THR A 102 3.37 4.37 17.97
CA THR A 102 3.02 3.05 17.44
C THR A 102 4.11 2.61 16.47
N ILE A 103 4.70 1.44 16.72
CA ILE A 103 5.51 0.73 15.73
C ILE A 103 4.63 -0.33 15.09
N ILE A 104 4.40 -0.21 13.79
CA ILE A 104 3.57 -1.13 13.02
C ILE A 104 4.49 -2.09 12.27
N GLU A 105 4.45 -3.37 12.61
CA GLU A 105 5.24 -4.42 11.98
C GLU A 105 4.37 -5.25 11.03
N PHE A 106 4.78 -5.30 9.76
CA PHE A 106 4.24 -6.22 8.77
C PHE A 106 5.19 -7.40 8.59
N ALA A 107 4.73 -8.61 8.92
CA ALA A 107 5.61 -9.76 8.93
C ALA A 107 4.92 -11.08 8.57
N ASP A 108 5.76 -12.07 8.26
CA ASP A 108 5.40 -13.45 7.93
C ASP A 108 6.27 -14.39 8.77
N PHE A 109 5.66 -15.34 9.47
CA PHE A 109 6.37 -16.32 10.31
C PHE A 109 7.39 -17.16 9.54
N LEU A 110 7.16 -17.40 8.24
CA LEU A 110 8.07 -18.16 7.39
C LEU A 110 9.22 -17.33 6.80
N CYS A 111 9.19 -16.00 6.93
CA CYS A 111 10.23 -15.14 6.40
C CYS A 111 11.51 -15.24 7.26
N PRO A 112 12.66 -15.67 6.70
CA PRO A 112 13.91 -15.80 7.45
C PRO A 112 14.39 -14.47 8.07
N HIS A 113 14.14 -13.36 7.36
CA HIS A 113 14.46 -12.03 7.88
C HIS A 113 13.55 -11.63 9.03
N CYS A 114 12.26 -11.98 9.00
CA CYS A 114 11.34 -11.73 10.12
C CYS A 114 11.75 -12.53 11.37
N GLN A 115 12.14 -13.79 11.19
CA GLN A 115 12.61 -14.65 12.29
C GLN A 115 13.85 -14.07 13.00
N THR A 116 14.75 -13.45 12.24
CA THR A 116 15.91 -12.75 12.82
C THR A 116 15.49 -11.42 13.45
N TYR A 117 14.61 -10.69 12.78
CA TYR A 117 14.13 -9.38 13.22
C TYR A 117 13.29 -9.44 14.50
N HIS A 118 12.65 -10.57 14.77
CA HIS A 118 11.90 -10.80 16.01
C HIS A 118 12.74 -10.53 17.27
N ASP A 119 14.05 -10.79 17.25
CA ASP A 119 14.96 -10.48 18.36
C ASP A 119 15.05 -8.96 18.62
N THR A 120 14.91 -8.13 17.60
CA THR A 120 14.88 -6.66 17.71
C THR A 120 13.56 -6.20 18.34
N ILE A 121 12.44 -6.71 17.83
CA ILE A 121 11.10 -6.39 18.37
C ILE A 121 10.97 -6.81 19.82
N LYS A 122 11.52 -7.97 20.20
CA LYS A 122 11.55 -8.41 21.61
C LYS A 122 12.25 -7.41 22.53
N GLN A 123 13.41 -6.88 22.11
CA GLN A 123 14.14 -5.86 22.88
C GLN A 123 13.36 -4.54 22.98
N ILE A 124 12.66 -4.15 21.91
CA ILE A 124 11.76 -2.98 21.93
C ILE A 124 10.61 -3.22 22.91
N ILE A 125 10.02 -4.42 22.93
CA ILE A 125 8.95 -4.77 23.86
C ILE A 125 9.45 -4.65 25.31
N GLU A 126 10.55 -5.32 25.62
CA GLU A 126 11.17 -5.36 26.96
C GLU A 126 11.63 -4.00 27.48
N THR A 127 11.90 -3.04 26.59
CA THR A 127 12.44 -1.72 26.98
C THR A 127 11.39 -0.61 26.95
N TYR A 128 10.61 -0.52 25.87
CA TYR A 128 9.76 0.64 25.58
C TYR A 128 8.26 0.33 25.68
N VAL A 129 7.85 -0.92 25.40
CA VAL A 129 6.43 -1.30 25.49
C VAL A 129 6.01 -1.51 26.92
N VAL A 130 6.83 -2.23 27.71
CA VAL A 130 6.57 -2.42 29.15
C VAL A 130 6.55 -1.11 29.94
N THR A 131 7.22 -0.05 29.44
CA THR A 131 7.24 1.28 30.06
C THR A 131 6.15 2.21 29.52
N GLY A 132 5.37 1.77 28.53
CA GLY A 132 4.29 2.55 27.92
C GLY A 132 4.74 3.67 26.98
N GLN A 133 6.02 3.71 26.61
CA GLN A 133 6.56 4.69 25.65
C GLN A 133 6.19 4.36 24.21
N VAL A 134 6.04 3.06 23.91
CA VAL A 134 5.71 2.53 22.60
C VAL A 134 4.59 1.51 22.74
N LYS A 135 3.75 1.38 21.72
CA LYS A 135 2.93 0.18 21.48
C LYS A 135 3.32 -0.45 20.15
N ILE A 136 3.28 -1.78 20.09
CA ILE A 136 3.47 -2.53 18.84
C ILE A 136 2.10 -2.81 18.26
N GLU A 137 1.93 -2.52 16.98
CA GLU A 137 0.83 -3.02 16.17
C GLU A 137 1.39 -4.07 15.20
N TYR A 138 0.92 -5.31 15.31
CA TYR A 138 1.34 -6.38 14.43
C TYR A 138 0.31 -6.63 13.33
N ARG A 139 0.83 -6.75 12.10
CA ARG A 139 0.07 -6.96 10.87
C ARG A 139 0.57 -8.18 10.15
N PHE A 140 -0.32 -9.15 9.92
CA PHE A 140 0.04 -10.32 9.12
C PHE A 140 0.26 -9.91 7.66
N PHE A 141 1.37 -10.34 7.07
CA PHE A 141 1.66 -10.13 5.65
C PHE A 141 2.15 -11.43 5.00
N PRO A 142 1.26 -12.43 4.84
CA PRO A 142 1.64 -13.80 4.46
C PRO A 142 1.99 -13.88 2.97
N ILE A 143 3.27 -13.77 2.64
CA ILE A 143 3.77 -13.69 1.25
C ILE A 143 4.81 -14.75 0.90
N ILE A 144 5.28 -15.52 1.89
CA ILE A 144 6.39 -16.47 1.69
C ILE A 144 5.89 -17.80 1.11
N ASP A 145 4.81 -18.36 1.66
CA ASP A 145 4.17 -19.57 1.16
C ASP A 145 2.65 -19.39 1.10
N GLU A 146 2.05 -19.75 -0.04
CA GLU A 146 0.62 -19.53 -0.30
C GLU A 146 -0.33 -20.28 0.65
N ASN A 147 0.15 -21.36 1.29
CA ASN A 147 -0.66 -22.20 2.17
C ASN A 147 -0.21 -22.07 3.62
N ALA A 148 1.09 -22.21 3.87
CA ALA A 148 1.64 -22.27 5.21
C ALA A 148 1.69 -20.90 5.90
N SER A 149 1.94 -19.81 5.17
CA SER A 149 1.92 -18.46 5.78
C SER A 149 0.54 -18.06 6.28
N PRO A 150 -0.56 -18.16 5.48
CA PRO A 150 -1.91 -17.93 5.98
C PRO A 150 -2.32 -18.88 7.11
N PHE A 151 -1.90 -20.15 7.05
CA PHE A 151 -2.18 -21.12 8.10
C PHE A 151 -1.59 -20.72 9.46
N LEU A 152 -0.33 -20.26 9.49
CA LEU A 152 0.31 -19.80 10.74
C LEU A 152 -0.29 -18.48 11.24
N ALA A 153 -0.66 -17.58 10.34
CA ALA A 153 -1.40 -16.36 10.69
C ALA A 153 -2.74 -16.70 11.36
N ALA A 154 -3.51 -17.61 10.76
CA ALA A 154 -4.78 -18.08 11.31
C ALA A 154 -4.61 -18.80 12.66
N LEU A 155 -3.58 -19.64 12.83
CA LEU A 155 -3.27 -20.27 14.11
C LEU A 155 -3.02 -19.23 15.21
N ASN A 156 -2.21 -18.21 14.91
CA ASN A 156 -1.90 -17.15 15.86
C ASN A 156 -3.13 -16.29 16.21
N GLU A 157 -3.93 -15.93 15.20
CA GLU A 157 -5.22 -15.25 15.42
C GLU A 157 -6.20 -16.09 16.25
N CYS A 158 -6.31 -17.40 16.01
CA CYS A 158 -7.16 -18.27 16.81
C CYS A 158 -6.69 -18.41 18.26
N ALA A 159 -5.39 -18.27 18.53
CA ALA A 159 -4.86 -18.21 19.89
C ALA A 159 -5.28 -16.93 20.64
N ASP A 160 -5.62 -15.86 19.93
CA ASP A 160 -6.17 -14.62 20.52
C ASP A 160 -7.50 -14.88 21.24
N GLN A 161 -8.34 -15.78 20.71
CA GLN A 161 -9.61 -16.16 21.36
C GLN A 161 -9.42 -16.82 22.73
N GLN A 162 -8.20 -17.31 23.01
CA GLN A 162 -7.81 -17.88 24.30
C GLN A 162 -6.89 -16.93 25.10
N GLY A 163 -6.71 -15.69 24.65
CA GLY A 163 -5.88 -14.67 25.29
C GLY A 163 -4.38 -14.94 25.17
N LYS A 164 -3.95 -15.70 24.15
CA LYS A 164 -2.56 -16.16 23.99
C LYS A 164 -1.91 -15.72 22.67
N PHE A 165 -2.43 -14.67 22.02
CA PHE A 165 -1.88 -14.18 20.76
C PHE A 165 -0.37 -13.91 20.84
N TRP A 166 0.07 -13.05 21.76
CA TRP A 166 1.48 -12.61 21.80
C TRP A 166 2.47 -13.70 22.25
N ALA A 167 2.04 -14.59 23.15
CA ALA A 167 2.81 -15.77 23.52
C ALA A 167 2.93 -16.76 22.36
N THR A 168 1.85 -16.95 21.59
CA THR A 168 1.84 -17.79 20.38
C THR A 168 2.71 -17.18 19.30
N HIS A 169 2.61 -15.86 19.08
CA HIS A 169 3.41 -15.11 18.12
C HIS A 169 4.92 -15.31 18.36
N ALA A 170 5.38 -15.11 19.59
CA ALA A 170 6.78 -15.33 19.95
C ALA A 170 7.20 -16.80 19.76
N MET A 171 6.34 -17.74 20.18
CA MET A 171 6.61 -19.17 20.02
C MET A 171 6.71 -19.60 18.55
N LEU A 172 5.86 -19.07 17.67
CA LEU A 172 5.88 -19.40 16.24
C LEU A 172 7.18 -18.92 15.59
N TYR A 173 7.68 -17.73 15.93
CA TYR A 173 8.99 -17.27 15.45
C TYR A 173 10.14 -18.15 15.98
N ASP A 174 10.11 -18.54 17.25
CA ASP A 174 11.11 -19.44 17.83
C ASP A 174 11.09 -20.82 17.17
N LEU A 175 9.91 -21.40 16.93
CA LEU A 175 9.76 -22.66 16.21
C LEU A 175 10.27 -22.53 14.77
N ALA A 176 9.95 -21.44 14.08
CA ALA A 176 10.38 -21.19 12.71
C ALA A 176 11.91 -21.08 12.60
N LYS A 177 12.53 -20.28 13.46
CA LYS A 177 13.98 -20.07 13.55
C LYS A 177 14.73 -21.38 13.80
N ASN A 178 14.14 -22.26 14.62
CA ASN A 178 14.69 -23.58 14.94
C ASN A 178 14.28 -24.69 13.97
N ARG A 179 13.57 -24.36 12.87
CA ARG A 179 13.06 -25.33 11.87
C ARG A 179 12.19 -26.43 12.48
N ALA A 180 11.39 -26.05 13.48
CA ALA A 180 10.49 -26.91 14.23
C ALA A 180 9.00 -26.65 13.91
N LEU A 181 8.71 -25.94 12.81
CA LEU A 181 7.37 -25.84 12.27
C LEU A 181 7.06 -27.08 11.42
N ASP A 182 6.17 -27.94 11.93
CA ASP A 182 5.69 -29.13 11.24
C ASP A 182 4.18 -29.32 11.41
N GLN A 183 3.65 -30.46 10.95
CA GLN A 183 2.22 -30.77 10.98
C GLN A 183 1.62 -30.81 12.41
N THR A 184 2.46 -30.92 13.44
CA THR A 184 2.08 -30.96 14.86
C THR A 184 2.06 -29.57 15.51
N VAL A 185 2.29 -28.50 14.76
CA VAL A 185 2.40 -27.14 15.32
C VAL A 185 1.18 -26.74 16.16
N ILE A 186 -0.05 -27.12 15.77
CA ILE A 186 -1.27 -26.82 16.53
C ILE A 186 -1.19 -27.47 17.93
N THR A 187 -0.91 -28.77 18.00
CA THR A 187 -0.82 -29.49 19.28
C THR A 187 0.38 -29.02 20.11
N THR A 188 1.52 -28.76 19.46
CA THR A 188 2.73 -28.25 20.11
C THR A 188 2.47 -26.90 20.79
N VAL A 189 1.85 -25.96 20.06
CA VAL A 189 1.48 -24.64 20.58
C VAL A 189 0.43 -24.76 21.68
N ALA A 190 -0.58 -25.62 21.49
CA ALA A 190 -1.64 -25.82 22.48
C ALA A 190 -1.11 -26.38 23.80
N ASP A 191 -0.30 -27.44 23.75
CA ASP A 191 0.25 -28.09 24.93
C ASP A 191 1.19 -27.15 25.70
N ARG A 192 2.10 -26.46 24.99
CA ARG A 192 3.08 -25.56 25.61
C ARG A 192 2.47 -24.30 26.20
N LEU A 193 1.39 -23.78 25.60
CA LEU A 193 0.72 -22.55 26.07
C LEU A 193 -0.52 -22.81 26.93
N GLY A 194 -0.85 -24.09 27.19
CA GLY A 194 -2.00 -24.50 27.99
C GLY A 194 -3.34 -24.13 27.35
N MET A 195 -3.44 -24.22 26.03
CA MET A 195 -4.65 -23.92 25.25
C MET A 195 -5.44 -25.18 24.87
N ASP A 196 -6.72 -25.01 24.56
CA ASP A 196 -7.56 -26.08 24.00
C ASP A 196 -7.26 -26.25 22.50
N ALA A 197 -6.61 -27.36 22.15
CA ALA A 197 -6.28 -27.71 20.76
C ALA A 197 -7.52 -27.93 19.88
N ASN A 198 -8.63 -28.41 20.45
CA ASN A 198 -9.88 -28.59 19.69
C ASN A 198 -10.51 -27.23 19.37
N ALA A 199 -10.44 -26.28 20.31
CA ALA A 199 -10.91 -24.92 20.09
C ALA A 199 -10.09 -24.21 19.01
N LEU A 200 -8.76 -24.37 19.01
CA LEU A 200 -7.89 -23.86 17.93
C LEU A 200 -8.28 -24.46 16.58
N THR A 201 -8.37 -25.79 16.50
CA THR A 201 -8.71 -26.49 15.26
C THR A 201 -10.09 -26.08 14.73
N ALA A 202 -11.07 -25.92 15.62
CA ALA A 202 -12.41 -25.46 15.26
C ALA A 202 -12.39 -24.02 14.73
N CYS A 203 -11.64 -23.11 15.37
CA CYS A 203 -11.49 -21.74 14.92
C CYS A 203 -10.83 -21.67 13.52
N MET A 204 -9.74 -22.40 13.32
CA MET A 204 -9.02 -22.45 12.04
C MET A 204 -9.85 -23.08 10.91
N SER A 205 -10.84 -23.90 11.24
CA SER A 205 -11.78 -24.51 10.27
C SER A 205 -12.98 -23.60 9.95
N GLY A 206 -13.07 -22.42 10.56
CA GLY A 206 -14.12 -21.44 10.31
C GLY A 206 -14.05 -20.84 8.89
N THR A 207 -15.18 -20.29 8.42
CA THR A 207 -15.32 -19.73 7.06
C THR A 207 -15.33 -18.20 7.02
N GLY A 208 -14.95 -17.53 8.11
CA GLY A 208 -14.86 -16.06 8.16
C GLY A 208 -13.56 -15.54 7.52
N PRO A 209 -13.51 -14.26 7.12
CA PRO A 209 -12.23 -13.66 6.74
C PRO A 209 -11.34 -13.63 7.99
N PHE A 210 -10.16 -14.23 7.91
CA PHE A 210 -9.11 -14.07 8.90
C PHE A 210 -8.48 -12.68 8.76
N GLN A 211 -7.95 -12.15 9.85
CA GLN A 211 -7.38 -10.80 9.94
C GLN A 211 -6.30 -10.55 8.90
N PHE A 212 -5.53 -11.57 8.51
CA PHE A 212 -4.45 -11.42 7.52
C PHE A 212 -4.91 -10.89 6.16
N GLN A 213 -6.18 -11.06 5.80
CA GLN A 213 -6.73 -10.52 4.55
C GLN A 213 -6.86 -9.00 4.59
N ILE A 214 -7.27 -8.47 5.76
CA ILE A 214 -7.38 -7.04 6.02
C ILE A 214 -5.98 -6.44 6.14
N ASP A 215 -5.12 -7.07 6.95
CA ASP A 215 -3.75 -6.61 7.18
C ASP A 215 -2.91 -6.58 5.88
N TYR A 216 -3.08 -7.57 5.00
CA TYR A 216 -2.42 -7.58 3.70
C TYR A 216 -2.86 -6.38 2.85
N GLY A 217 -4.17 -6.11 2.77
CA GLY A 217 -4.72 -4.94 2.07
C GLY A 217 -4.15 -3.63 2.60
N TYR A 218 -4.17 -3.44 3.91
CA TYR A 218 -3.62 -2.26 4.58
C TYR A 218 -2.11 -2.10 4.34
N GLY A 219 -1.34 -3.20 4.39
CA GLY A 219 0.08 -3.18 4.04
C GLY A 219 0.32 -2.74 2.60
N ARG A 220 -0.51 -3.19 1.65
CA ARG A 220 -0.43 -2.75 0.24
C ARG A 220 -0.73 -1.27 0.07
N GLU A 221 -1.72 -0.75 0.81
CA GLU A 221 -1.99 0.70 0.86
C GLU A 221 -0.78 1.47 1.37
N LEU A 222 -0.06 0.94 2.36
CA LEU A 222 1.20 1.50 2.87
C LEU A 222 2.44 1.04 2.09
N SER A 223 2.29 0.73 0.80
CA SER A 223 3.38 0.37 -0.13
C SER A 223 4.33 -0.72 0.41
N VAL A 224 3.84 -1.62 1.28
CA VAL A 224 4.59 -2.78 1.76
C VAL A 224 4.65 -3.81 0.64
N ASN A 225 5.87 -4.19 0.26
CA ASN A 225 6.13 -5.16 -0.81
C ASN A 225 7.03 -6.32 -0.38
N GLY A 226 7.37 -6.41 0.90
CA GLY A 226 8.24 -7.44 1.46
C GLY A 226 8.17 -7.45 2.98
N THR A 227 8.71 -8.50 3.59
CA THR A 227 8.72 -8.69 5.04
C THR A 227 10.15 -8.94 5.56
N PRO A 228 10.51 -8.47 6.77
CA PRO A 228 9.70 -7.58 7.60
C PRO A 228 9.59 -6.19 6.96
N ALA A 229 8.55 -5.44 7.32
CA ALA A 229 8.46 -4.02 7.03
C ALA A 229 7.95 -3.28 8.25
N VAL A 230 8.57 -2.13 8.54
CA VAL A 230 8.18 -1.28 9.66
C VAL A 230 7.52 -0.01 9.14
N ARG A 231 6.45 0.39 9.80
CA ARG A 231 5.87 1.72 9.74
C ARG A 231 5.76 2.30 11.14
N VAL A 232 5.61 3.61 11.24
CA VAL A 232 5.49 4.30 12.52
C VAL A 232 4.35 5.30 12.50
N GLN A 233 3.75 5.49 13.66
CA GLN A 233 2.76 6.53 13.95
C GLN A 233 3.16 7.24 15.23
N VAL A 234 3.08 8.57 15.26
CA VAL A 234 3.37 9.38 16.47
C VAL A 234 2.13 10.19 16.82
N GLY A 235 1.54 9.93 17.98
CA GLY A 235 0.23 10.46 18.36
C GLY A 235 -0.84 10.08 17.32
N ASP A 236 -1.67 11.05 16.96
CA ASP A 236 -2.73 10.89 15.95
C ASP A 236 -2.27 11.23 14.52
N ASN A 237 -0.96 11.42 14.31
CA ASN A 237 -0.44 11.73 12.98
C ASN A 237 -0.63 10.54 12.01
N PRO A 238 -0.60 10.77 10.69
CA PRO A 238 -0.68 9.68 9.72
C PRO A 238 0.53 8.74 9.80
N VAL A 239 0.32 7.50 9.34
CA VAL A 239 1.37 6.47 9.32
C VAL A 239 2.44 6.80 8.29
N GLY A 240 3.70 6.64 8.68
CA GLY A 240 4.87 6.92 7.86
C GLY A 240 5.98 5.88 8.02
N VAL A 241 7.14 6.21 7.44
CA VAL A 241 8.41 5.52 7.59
C VAL A 241 9.36 6.38 8.40
N ILE A 242 10.28 5.74 9.11
CA ILE A 242 11.31 6.44 9.86
C ILE A 242 12.28 7.10 8.88
N LYS A 243 12.69 8.34 9.16
CA LYS A 243 13.78 9.04 8.51
C LYS A 243 14.80 9.50 9.54
N MET A 244 16.03 9.04 9.42
CA MET A 244 17.13 9.46 10.28
C MET A 244 18.26 10.05 9.41
N GLY A 245 18.47 11.36 9.50
CA GLY A 245 19.35 12.07 8.57
C GLY A 245 18.85 11.95 7.13
N ASP A 246 19.72 11.48 6.23
CA ASP A 246 19.39 11.28 4.81
C ASP A 246 18.78 9.89 4.53
N ALA A 247 18.72 8.99 5.51
CA ALA A 247 18.24 7.63 5.34
C ALA A 247 16.74 7.50 5.65
N GLU A 248 15.98 6.92 4.71
CA GLU A 248 14.57 6.59 4.86
C GLU A 248 14.36 5.07 4.91
N TYR A 249 13.66 4.60 5.94
CA TYR A 249 13.49 3.19 6.24
C TYR A 249 12.14 2.67 5.74
N ALA A 250 11.96 2.70 4.42
CA ALA A 250 10.69 2.34 3.77
C ALA A 250 10.52 0.84 3.51
N ARG A 251 11.60 0.05 3.62
CA ARG A 251 11.63 -1.39 3.32
C ARG A 251 12.44 -2.12 4.39
N GLY A 252 12.09 -3.37 4.66
CA GLY A 252 12.83 -4.19 5.62
C GLY A 252 12.50 -3.85 7.08
N GLY A 253 13.16 -4.59 7.97
CA GLY A 253 13.18 -4.28 9.40
C GLY A 253 14.09 -3.10 9.68
N VAL A 254 13.84 -2.40 10.78
CA VAL A 254 14.65 -1.26 11.23
C VAL A 254 15.47 -1.69 12.43
N ASP A 255 16.79 -1.56 12.35
CA ASP A 255 17.66 -2.03 13.41
C ASP A 255 17.38 -1.35 14.77
N LEU A 256 17.80 -2.02 15.85
CA LEU A 256 17.51 -1.60 17.22
C LEU A 256 18.04 -0.20 17.55
N ASP A 257 19.21 0.17 17.03
CA ASP A 257 19.84 1.47 17.31
C ASP A 257 19.04 2.59 16.64
N THR A 258 18.62 2.38 15.38
CA THR A 258 17.75 3.31 14.67
C THR A 258 16.39 3.45 15.36
N LEU A 259 15.74 2.34 15.74
CA LEU A 259 14.46 2.39 16.47
C LEU A 259 14.61 3.12 17.81
N THR A 260 15.68 2.84 18.56
CA THR A 260 15.99 3.51 19.82
C THR A 260 16.20 5.01 19.61
N ALA A 261 16.98 5.40 18.61
CA ALA A 261 17.23 6.80 18.28
C ALA A 261 15.94 7.54 17.87
N PHE A 262 15.06 6.88 17.11
CA PHE A 262 13.75 7.42 16.77
C PHE A 262 12.87 7.63 18.01
N ILE A 263 12.70 6.58 18.84
CA ILE A 263 11.86 6.60 20.05
C ILE A 263 12.33 7.67 21.04
N THR A 264 13.65 7.83 21.19
CA THR A 264 14.26 8.72 22.19
C THR A 264 14.58 10.12 21.67
N SER A 265 14.24 10.42 20.41
CA SER A 265 14.42 11.77 19.86
C SER A 265 13.51 12.79 20.54
N ASP A 266 13.93 14.05 20.58
CA ASP A 266 13.17 15.13 21.24
C ASP A 266 11.76 15.32 20.64
N ASN A 267 11.63 15.12 19.33
CA ASN A 267 10.37 15.14 18.61
C ASN A 267 10.33 14.03 17.53
N PRO A 268 9.87 12.82 17.86
CA PRO A 268 9.84 11.69 16.93
C PRO A 268 9.02 11.96 15.67
N ALA A 269 7.99 12.81 15.73
CA ALA A 269 7.16 13.15 14.59
C ALA A 269 7.95 13.85 13.45
N ASP A 270 9.00 14.62 13.78
CA ASP A 270 9.85 15.28 12.78
C ASP A 270 10.68 14.26 11.97
N ASN A 271 10.83 13.04 12.48
CA ASN A 271 11.55 11.94 11.87
C ASN A 271 10.61 10.96 11.13
N VAL A 272 9.38 11.37 10.80
CA VAL A 272 8.40 10.55 10.06
C VAL A 272 8.16 11.11 8.67
N VAL A 273 8.30 10.25 7.66
CA VAL A 273 7.96 10.53 6.26
C VAL A 273 6.73 9.73 5.86
N LEU A 274 5.67 10.39 5.40
CA LEU A 274 4.43 9.72 4.98
C LEU A 274 4.66 8.80 3.77
N VAL A 275 4.02 7.62 3.79
CA VAL A 275 4.18 6.58 2.76
C VAL A 275 3.44 6.91 1.46
N ASN A 276 2.20 7.38 1.58
CA ASN A 276 1.37 7.79 0.47
C ASN A 276 1.43 9.29 0.36
N ARG A 277 2.53 9.82 -0.17
CA ARG A 277 2.51 11.22 -0.58
C ARG A 277 1.85 11.31 -1.94
N LEU A 278 0.68 11.97 -1.99
CA LEU A 278 0.18 12.55 -3.23
C LEU A 278 1.14 13.65 -3.73
N LEU A 279 1.85 14.33 -2.81
CA LEU A 279 2.94 15.26 -3.09
C LEU A 279 4.30 14.54 -3.16
N VAL A 280 4.72 14.22 -4.38
CA VAL A 280 5.99 13.53 -4.61
C VAL A 280 6.97 14.49 -5.27
N ASP A 281 8.07 14.79 -4.56
CA ASP A 281 9.10 15.73 -5.04
C ASP A 281 10.02 15.15 -6.12
N ASN A 282 9.84 13.87 -6.48
CA ASN A 282 10.62 13.10 -7.46
C ASN A 282 9.81 12.70 -8.71
N LEU A 283 8.94 13.60 -9.20
CA LEU A 283 8.14 13.42 -10.44
C LEU A 283 8.57 14.39 -11.55
N LEU A 284 7.84 14.44 -12.66
CA LEU A 284 8.06 15.40 -13.75
C LEU A 284 8.05 16.84 -13.23
N VAL A 285 8.93 17.70 -13.74
CA VAL A 285 8.82 19.14 -13.53
C VAL A 285 8.15 19.72 -14.76
N ASP A 286 6.90 20.13 -14.61
CA ASP A 286 6.08 20.62 -15.71
C ASP A 286 5.37 21.92 -15.33
N ASP A 287 5.35 22.88 -16.24
CA ASP A 287 4.72 24.18 -16.06
C ASP A 287 3.60 24.46 -17.08
N SER A 288 3.19 23.46 -17.89
CA SER A 288 2.28 23.61 -19.03
C SER A 288 0.91 24.19 -18.66
N LEU A 289 0.47 23.97 -17.41
CA LEU A 289 -0.76 24.56 -16.88
C LEU A 289 -0.68 26.08 -16.69
N THR A 290 0.54 26.64 -16.63
CA THR A 290 0.79 28.06 -16.38
C THR A 290 1.63 28.73 -17.47
N SER A 291 2.39 27.98 -18.27
CA SER A 291 3.26 28.51 -19.31
C SER A 291 2.48 28.91 -20.57
N THR A 292 2.95 29.93 -21.28
CA THR A 292 2.30 30.50 -22.47
C THR A 292 3.02 30.07 -23.74
N ASP A 293 3.20 28.76 -23.94
CA ASP A 293 3.72 28.29 -25.22
C ASP A 293 2.68 28.53 -26.31
N GLU A 294 2.93 29.52 -27.17
CA GLU A 294 2.05 29.86 -28.29
C GLU A 294 1.98 28.75 -29.35
N ASN A 295 2.96 27.83 -29.37
CA ASN A 295 3.02 26.75 -30.36
C ASN A 295 2.33 25.46 -29.90
N CYS A 296 2.05 25.33 -28.61
CA CYS A 296 1.44 24.15 -28.03
C CYS A 296 0.52 24.55 -26.87
N GLN A 297 -0.71 24.90 -27.20
CA GLN A 297 -1.75 25.21 -26.23
C GLN A 297 -2.56 23.95 -25.90
N LEU A 298 -2.97 23.81 -24.64
CA LEU A 298 -3.80 22.67 -24.20
C LEU A 298 -4.99 22.48 -25.15
N PRO A 299 -5.30 21.24 -25.56
CA PRO A 299 -4.81 19.96 -25.00
C PRO A 299 -3.49 19.44 -25.60
N CYS A 300 -2.70 20.28 -26.28
CA CYS A 300 -1.33 19.94 -26.67
C CYS A 300 -0.40 19.96 -25.45
N TRP A 301 0.46 18.95 -25.31
CA TRP A 301 1.57 18.94 -24.35
C TRP A 301 2.88 18.64 -25.07
N ARG A 302 3.83 19.60 -25.05
CA ARG A 302 5.14 19.53 -25.71
C ARG A 302 5.11 19.06 -27.18
N GLY A 303 4.07 19.45 -27.92
CA GLY A 303 3.86 19.08 -29.32
C GLY A 303 3.07 17.79 -29.54
N ILE A 304 2.63 17.12 -28.47
CA ILE A 304 1.77 15.93 -28.53
C ILE A 304 0.33 16.36 -28.26
N THR A 305 -0.53 16.24 -29.27
CA THR A 305 -1.97 16.54 -29.18
C THR A 305 -2.78 15.26 -29.33
N PRO A 306 -3.59 14.86 -28.32
CA PRO A 306 -4.52 13.74 -28.45
C PRO A 306 -5.48 13.90 -29.64
N GLY A 307 -5.65 12.85 -30.43
CA GLY A 307 -6.48 12.83 -31.64
C GLY A 307 -5.78 13.33 -32.91
N GLU A 308 -4.59 13.92 -32.79
CA GLU A 308 -3.84 14.47 -33.93
C GLU A 308 -2.45 13.85 -34.10
N THR A 309 -1.74 13.65 -32.98
CA THR A 309 -0.35 13.17 -33.01
C THR A 309 -0.31 11.65 -33.11
N THR A 310 0.44 11.13 -34.09
CA THR A 310 0.64 9.67 -34.20
C THR A 310 1.52 9.15 -33.07
N LEU A 311 1.34 7.87 -32.71
CA LEU A 311 2.15 7.25 -31.67
C LEU A 311 3.65 7.23 -32.02
N THR A 312 3.99 7.08 -33.31
CA THR A 312 5.37 7.21 -33.80
C THR A 312 5.92 8.63 -33.61
N SER A 313 5.14 9.65 -33.95
CA SER A 313 5.57 11.05 -33.74
C SER A 313 5.71 11.38 -32.26
N ALA A 314 4.82 10.85 -31.40
CA ALA A 314 4.93 11.01 -29.96
C ALA A 314 6.23 10.41 -29.41
N GLN A 315 6.66 9.25 -29.91
CA GLN A 315 7.96 8.67 -29.56
C GLN A 315 9.11 9.62 -29.93
N GLU A 316 9.14 10.11 -31.17
CA GLU A 316 10.20 11.01 -31.65
C GLU A 316 10.28 12.29 -30.80
N ILE A 317 9.13 12.82 -30.39
CA ILE A 317 9.04 14.00 -29.51
C ILE A 317 9.61 13.67 -28.11
N LEU A 318 9.19 12.54 -27.51
CA LEU A 318 9.68 12.13 -26.18
C LEU A 318 11.18 11.86 -26.17
N GLU A 319 11.72 11.21 -27.21
CA GLU A 319 13.15 10.89 -27.33
C GLU A 319 14.01 12.12 -27.65
N ALA A 320 13.44 13.16 -28.27
CA ALA A 320 14.13 14.40 -28.56
C ALA A 320 14.21 15.36 -27.35
N ASP A 321 13.40 15.13 -26.31
CA ASP A 321 13.35 15.94 -25.11
C ASP A 321 14.42 15.49 -24.09
N ASP A 322 15.43 16.34 -23.87
CA ASP A 322 16.56 16.03 -22.98
C ASP A 322 16.19 16.00 -21.49
N THR A 323 14.96 16.37 -21.15
CA THR A 323 14.42 16.31 -19.80
C THR A 323 13.65 15.02 -19.52
N ILE A 324 13.30 14.24 -20.55
CA ILE A 324 12.56 12.98 -20.44
C ILE A 324 13.50 11.76 -20.51
N GLY A 325 13.26 10.78 -19.65
CA GLY A 325 14.09 9.58 -19.53
C GLY A 325 13.29 8.34 -19.11
N ASN A 326 13.96 7.18 -19.13
CA ASN A 326 13.33 5.86 -18.89
C ASN A 326 12.07 5.64 -19.73
N ILE A 327 12.18 5.94 -21.04
CA ILE A 327 11.08 5.77 -21.99
C ILE A 327 10.95 4.28 -22.30
N GLU A 328 9.79 3.69 -21.98
CA GLU A 328 9.50 2.28 -22.18
C GLU A 328 8.21 2.12 -22.99
N PHE A 329 8.27 1.35 -24.07
CA PHE A 329 7.08 1.01 -24.85
C PHE A 329 6.26 -0.07 -24.16
N GLN A 330 4.95 0.09 -24.13
CA GLN A 330 4.01 -0.85 -23.54
C GLN A 330 2.87 -1.14 -24.52
N GLN A 331 2.44 -2.41 -24.56
CA GLN A 331 1.35 -2.84 -25.42
C GLN A 331 0.50 -3.90 -24.72
N ALA A 332 -0.82 -3.73 -24.82
CA ALA A 332 -1.81 -4.73 -24.43
C ALA A 332 -2.99 -4.71 -25.40
N GLU A 333 -3.25 -5.85 -26.03
CA GLU A 333 -4.32 -6.01 -27.04
C GLU A 333 -4.19 -4.98 -28.17
N THR A 334 -5.15 -4.06 -28.30
CA THR A 334 -5.13 -2.97 -29.30
C THR A 334 -4.51 -1.68 -28.78
N ARG A 335 -4.29 -1.59 -27.46
CA ARG A 335 -3.79 -0.40 -26.79
C ARG A 335 -2.27 -0.45 -26.74
N SER A 336 -1.62 0.63 -27.10
CA SER A 336 -0.16 0.77 -26.98
C SER A 336 0.24 2.18 -26.61
N GLY A 337 1.42 2.32 -26.02
CA GLY A 337 1.86 3.60 -25.48
C GLY A 337 3.30 3.59 -25.04
N TYR A 338 3.72 4.71 -24.49
CA TYR A 338 5.01 4.85 -23.83
C TYR A 338 4.78 5.32 -22.40
N VAL A 339 5.51 4.72 -21.47
CA VAL A 339 5.66 5.26 -20.11
C VAL A 339 7.04 5.89 -19.99
N PHE A 340 7.16 6.91 -19.15
CA PHE A 340 8.40 7.65 -19.00
C PHE A 340 8.48 8.36 -17.64
N SER A 341 9.66 8.91 -17.39
CA SER A 341 10.01 9.67 -16.18
C SER A 341 10.85 10.90 -16.55
N GLN A 342 11.16 11.73 -15.56
CA GLN A 342 12.09 12.83 -15.70
C GLN A 342 13.54 12.31 -15.63
N VAL A 343 14.44 12.84 -16.47
CA VAL A 343 15.89 12.56 -16.36
C VAL A 343 16.40 12.88 -14.95
N GLY A 344 17.15 11.95 -14.36
CA GLY A 344 17.66 12.07 -13.00
C GLY A 344 16.66 11.63 -11.91
N ARG A 345 15.48 11.15 -12.30
CA ARG A 345 14.44 10.62 -11.42
C ARG A 345 14.10 9.19 -11.84
N ASP A 346 14.01 8.28 -10.89
CA ASP A 346 13.83 6.83 -11.11
C ASP A 346 12.36 6.40 -11.11
N ARG A 347 11.43 7.31 -10.81
CA ARG A 347 10.00 7.02 -10.75
C ARG A 347 9.31 7.34 -12.08
N ILE A 348 8.79 6.30 -12.74
CA ILE A 348 7.85 6.44 -13.85
C ILE A 348 6.61 7.18 -13.35
N CYS A 349 6.26 8.28 -14.04
CA CYS A 349 5.20 9.20 -13.62
C CYS A 349 4.12 9.39 -14.67
N CYS A 350 4.43 9.06 -15.91
CA CYS A 350 3.87 9.75 -17.05
C CYS A 350 3.73 8.78 -18.21
N GLN A 351 2.69 8.96 -19.01
CA GLN A 351 2.38 8.07 -20.13
C GLN A 351 1.66 8.79 -21.27
N VAL A 352 1.95 8.32 -22.49
CA VAL A 352 1.17 8.60 -23.70
C VAL A 352 0.61 7.29 -24.22
N ILE A 353 -0.68 7.29 -24.58
CA ILE A 353 -1.41 6.08 -24.92
C ILE A 353 -2.19 6.30 -26.21
N SER A 354 -2.28 5.24 -27.01
CA SER A 354 -3.15 5.10 -28.17
C SER A 354 -4.03 3.85 -28.00
N ASP A 355 -5.34 4.00 -28.04
CA ASP A 355 -6.29 2.87 -27.92
C ASP A 355 -6.44 2.05 -29.21
N ASP A 356 -6.08 2.65 -30.36
CA ASP A 356 -6.07 1.99 -31.68
C ASP A 356 -4.66 1.62 -32.17
N GLY A 357 -3.64 1.95 -31.38
CA GLY A 357 -2.22 1.72 -31.66
C GLY A 357 -1.61 2.65 -32.72
N THR A 358 -2.34 3.66 -33.20
CA THR A 358 -1.91 4.56 -34.27
C THR A 358 -1.82 6.01 -33.82
N THR A 359 -2.85 6.54 -33.17
CA THR A 359 -2.96 7.95 -32.81
C THR A 359 -3.08 8.08 -31.31
N VAL A 360 -2.34 9.01 -30.71
CA VAL A 360 -2.42 9.27 -29.26
C VAL A 360 -3.86 9.63 -28.91
N SER A 361 -4.47 8.87 -28.02
CA SER A 361 -5.82 9.10 -27.52
C SER A 361 -5.81 9.72 -26.13
N PHE A 362 -4.72 9.55 -25.37
CA PHE A 362 -4.65 9.98 -23.98
C PHE A 362 -3.21 10.26 -23.53
N ILE A 363 -3.03 11.38 -22.85
CA ILE A 363 -1.78 11.72 -22.13
C ILE A 363 -2.12 11.78 -20.63
N SER A 364 -1.27 11.21 -19.79
CA SER A 364 -1.38 11.33 -18.33
C SER A 364 -0.03 11.64 -17.73
N LEU A 365 0.03 12.68 -16.91
CA LEU A 365 1.25 13.22 -16.32
C LEU A 365 1.05 13.37 -14.81
N GLN A 366 2.02 12.91 -14.04
CA GLN A 366 2.17 13.26 -12.63
C GLN A 366 3.43 14.12 -12.48
N PHE A 367 3.33 15.24 -11.78
CA PHE A 367 4.42 16.19 -11.66
C PHE A 367 4.56 16.73 -10.23
N THR A 368 5.75 17.26 -9.93
CA THR A 368 6.00 17.98 -8.69
C THR A 368 5.15 19.23 -8.67
N SER A 369 4.42 19.49 -7.58
CA SER A 369 3.53 20.63 -7.55
C SER A 369 4.27 21.95 -7.43
N ASN A 370 4.33 22.67 -8.55
CA ASN A 370 4.73 24.08 -8.61
C ASN A 370 3.55 24.99 -9.01
N VAL A 371 2.37 24.40 -9.17
CA VAL A 371 1.15 25.04 -9.68
C VAL A 371 0.03 24.83 -8.66
N THR A 372 -0.65 25.93 -8.33
CA THR A 372 -1.80 25.95 -7.45
C THR A 372 -3.10 25.92 -8.25
N LEU A 373 -4.19 25.44 -7.64
CA LEU A 373 -5.50 25.40 -8.29
C LEU A 373 -5.97 26.81 -8.70
N GLY A 374 -5.72 27.83 -7.88
CA GLY A 374 -6.06 29.23 -8.18
C GLY A 374 -5.40 29.72 -9.47
N GLN A 375 -4.13 29.39 -9.70
CA GLN A 375 -3.43 29.74 -10.95
C GLN A 375 -4.05 29.08 -12.18
N VAL A 376 -4.51 27.83 -12.05
CA VAL A 376 -5.19 27.13 -13.15
C VAL A 376 -6.55 27.79 -13.42
N MET A 377 -7.32 28.08 -12.36
CA MET A 377 -8.65 28.70 -12.49
C MET A 377 -8.59 30.12 -13.03
N GLU A 378 -7.56 30.91 -12.70
CA GLU A 378 -7.34 32.24 -13.29
C GLU A 378 -7.23 32.17 -14.81
N ARG A 379 -6.62 31.09 -15.33
CA ARG A 379 -6.36 30.92 -16.76
C ARG A 379 -7.49 30.24 -17.52
N TYR A 380 -8.05 29.17 -16.97
CA TYR A 380 -9.00 28.30 -17.67
C TYR A 380 -10.45 28.43 -17.15
N GLY A 381 -10.68 29.26 -16.13
CA GLY A 381 -11.96 29.38 -15.47
C GLY A 381 -12.21 28.27 -14.46
N GLU A 382 -13.45 28.14 -13.99
CA GLU A 382 -13.83 27.07 -13.07
C GLU A 382 -13.99 25.74 -13.81
N PRO A 383 -13.66 24.60 -13.17
CA PRO A 383 -13.95 23.29 -13.75
C PRO A 383 -15.47 23.09 -13.84
N ALA A 384 -15.92 22.26 -14.77
CA ALA A 384 -17.34 21.92 -14.87
C ALA A 384 -17.76 20.87 -13.82
N PHE A 385 -16.86 19.94 -13.49
CA PHE A 385 -17.13 18.81 -12.60
C PHE A 385 -15.96 18.52 -11.66
N SER A 386 -16.24 17.86 -10.54
CA SER A 386 -15.23 17.43 -9.57
C SER A 386 -15.52 16.04 -9.00
N ASP A 387 -14.54 15.14 -9.02
CA ASP A 387 -14.62 13.82 -8.37
C ASP A 387 -13.61 13.73 -7.20
N PRO A 388 -14.04 13.98 -5.94
CA PRO A 388 -13.27 13.70 -4.73
C PRO A 388 -13.05 12.20 -4.50
N GLN A 389 -11.82 11.84 -4.18
CA GLN A 389 -11.41 10.49 -3.78
C GLN A 389 -10.59 10.56 -2.50
N LEU A 390 -11.00 9.80 -1.47
CA LEU A 390 -10.20 9.63 -0.28
C LEU A 390 -9.04 8.70 -0.57
N VAL A 391 -7.82 9.19 -0.37
CA VAL A 391 -6.59 8.39 -0.54
C VAL A 391 -6.12 7.85 0.81
N THR A 392 -6.18 8.68 1.85
CA THR A 392 -6.02 8.27 3.26
C THR A 392 -6.99 9.09 4.12
N ARG A 393 -7.10 8.79 5.43
CA ARG A 393 -7.99 9.51 6.36
C ARG A 393 -7.84 11.04 6.28
N ASP A 394 -6.64 11.54 5.96
CA ASP A 394 -6.35 12.98 5.93
C ASP A 394 -5.83 13.48 4.57
N GLN A 395 -6.04 12.70 3.51
CA GLN A 395 -5.64 13.06 2.16
C GLN A 395 -6.76 12.74 1.18
N ALA A 396 -7.22 13.78 0.48
CA ALA A 396 -8.13 13.66 -0.63
C ALA A 396 -7.43 14.06 -1.93
N LEU A 397 -7.77 13.33 -2.99
CA LEU A 397 -7.48 13.70 -4.37
C LEU A 397 -8.78 14.21 -4.99
N PHE A 398 -8.77 15.44 -5.48
CA PHE A 398 -9.86 15.98 -6.28
C PHE A 398 -9.49 15.90 -7.76
N THR A 399 -10.29 15.18 -8.53
CA THR A 399 -10.16 15.15 -9.99
C THR A 399 -11.11 16.18 -10.58
N LEU A 400 -10.58 17.21 -11.24
CA LEU A 400 -11.38 18.31 -11.78
C LEU A 400 -11.40 18.25 -13.31
N PHE A 401 -12.59 18.42 -13.89
CA PHE A 401 -12.81 18.22 -15.33
C PHE A 401 -13.11 19.54 -16.04
N TYR A 402 -12.34 19.83 -17.08
CA TYR A 402 -12.54 20.95 -18.00
C TYR A 402 -12.92 20.34 -19.36
N PRO A 403 -14.20 20.37 -19.76
CA PRO A 403 -14.64 19.74 -21.00
C PRO A 403 -14.35 20.58 -22.25
N ASP A 404 -14.35 21.91 -22.11
CA ASP A 404 -14.14 22.86 -23.22
C ASP A 404 -12.72 22.78 -23.79
N VAL A 405 -11.75 22.55 -22.91
CA VAL A 405 -10.37 22.18 -23.25
C VAL A 405 -10.19 20.81 -22.65
N PRO A 406 -10.21 19.68 -23.40
CA PRO A 406 -10.32 18.34 -22.85
C PRO A 406 -9.12 18.03 -21.95
N MET A 407 -9.28 18.40 -20.68
CA MET A 407 -8.25 18.47 -19.67
C MET A 407 -8.87 18.04 -18.34
N ILE A 408 -8.14 17.19 -17.65
CA ILE A 408 -8.45 16.72 -16.32
C ILE A 408 -7.25 17.10 -15.46
N ILE A 409 -7.47 17.71 -14.29
CA ILE A 409 -6.38 18.00 -13.34
C ILE A 409 -6.59 17.25 -12.03
N TYR A 410 -5.49 16.83 -11.44
CA TYR A 410 -5.45 16.12 -10.16
C TYR A 410 -4.96 17.09 -9.09
N VAL A 411 -5.82 17.40 -8.13
CA VAL A 411 -5.54 18.38 -7.07
C VAL A 411 -5.48 17.69 -5.73
N PHE A 412 -4.40 17.94 -5.00
CA PHE A 412 -4.25 17.43 -3.64
C PHE A 412 -4.91 18.37 -2.64
N ALA A 413 -5.81 17.81 -1.82
CA ALA A 413 -6.34 18.46 -0.62
C ALA A 413 -5.95 17.58 0.58
N GLY A 414 -5.17 18.12 1.51
CA GLY A 414 -4.67 17.36 2.65
C GLY A 414 -4.04 18.24 3.71
N LEU A 415 -3.65 17.60 4.82
CA LEU A 415 -3.36 18.21 6.11
C LEU A 415 -2.69 19.60 6.09
N PRO A 416 -3.16 20.55 6.93
CA PRO A 416 -4.07 20.33 8.07
C PRO A 416 -5.57 20.37 7.72
N SER A 417 -5.96 20.56 6.46
CA SER A 417 -7.37 20.56 6.04
C SER A 417 -7.60 19.68 4.83
N ASP A 418 -8.62 18.83 4.88
CA ASP A 418 -9.20 18.12 3.73
C ASP A 418 -10.00 19.06 2.79
N VAL A 419 -9.93 20.37 3.04
CA VAL A 419 -10.61 21.43 2.29
C VAL A 419 -9.79 21.79 1.06
N LEU A 420 -10.44 21.69 -0.10
CA LEU A 420 -9.90 22.22 -1.36
C LEU A 420 -9.85 23.74 -1.30
N SER A 421 -8.79 24.36 -1.80
CA SER A 421 -8.60 25.82 -1.80
C SER A 421 -7.86 26.28 -3.04
N GLU A 422 -7.76 27.60 -3.26
CA GLU A 422 -6.94 28.17 -4.33
C GLU A 422 -5.47 27.77 -4.20
N ASP A 423 -4.97 27.64 -2.97
CA ASP A 423 -3.58 27.26 -2.69
C ASP A 423 -3.36 25.74 -2.82
N SER A 424 -4.41 24.96 -3.07
CA SER A 424 -4.29 23.51 -3.17
C SER A 424 -3.37 23.12 -4.34
N PRO A 425 -2.35 22.30 -4.10
CA PRO A 425 -1.36 21.95 -5.11
C PRO A 425 -1.96 21.04 -6.19
N VAL A 426 -1.72 21.39 -7.46
CA VAL A 426 -1.99 20.51 -8.60
C VAL A 426 -0.82 19.56 -8.75
N ILE A 427 -1.10 18.26 -8.78
CA ILE A 427 -0.10 17.17 -8.74
C ILE A 427 -0.05 16.35 -10.03
N GLY A 428 -0.92 16.67 -10.99
CA GLY A 428 -0.91 16.02 -12.29
C GLY A 428 -2.01 16.56 -13.19
N MET A 429 -1.96 16.12 -14.45
CA MET A 429 -3.01 16.37 -15.43
C MET A 429 -3.16 15.18 -16.37
N ALA A 430 -4.32 15.08 -16.99
CA ALA A 430 -4.55 14.21 -18.14
C ALA A 430 -5.22 14.97 -19.28
N LEU A 431 -4.83 14.63 -20.50
CA LEU A 431 -5.31 15.23 -21.73
C LEU A 431 -5.91 14.10 -22.60
N PRO A 432 -7.23 13.85 -22.48
CA PRO A 432 -7.94 12.92 -23.36
C PRO A 432 -8.31 13.57 -24.70
N THR A 433 -8.72 12.75 -25.67
CA THR A 433 -9.57 13.22 -26.78
C THR A 433 -10.96 13.61 -26.27
N HIS A 434 -11.72 14.40 -27.05
CA HIS A 434 -13.11 14.72 -26.71
C HIS A 434 -13.99 13.47 -26.52
N ASP A 435 -13.84 12.46 -27.37
CA ASP A 435 -14.60 11.20 -27.23
C ASP A 435 -14.33 10.51 -25.89
N ILE A 436 -13.07 10.53 -25.43
CA ILE A 436 -12.72 9.96 -24.11
C ILE A 436 -13.21 10.86 -22.97
N MET A 437 -13.18 12.19 -23.14
CA MET A 437 -13.77 13.12 -22.18
C MET A 437 -15.27 12.84 -22.00
N ASP A 438 -16.03 12.66 -23.09
CA ASP A 438 -17.46 12.33 -23.03
C ASP A 438 -17.73 11.00 -22.29
N ILE A 439 -16.82 10.02 -22.41
CA ILE A 439 -16.90 8.77 -21.64
C ILE A 439 -16.75 9.04 -20.14
N PHE A 440 -15.81 9.91 -19.74
CA PHE A 440 -15.67 10.27 -18.33
C PHE A 440 -16.90 11.02 -17.80
N LEU A 441 -17.42 11.97 -18.58
CA LEU A 441 -18.57 12.79 -18.17
C LEU A 441 -19.88 12.01 -18.14
N SER A 442 -20.01 10.96 -18.94
CA SER A 442 -21.18 10.07 -18.94
C SER A 442 -21.16 9.02 -17.82
N ALA A 443 -20.13 9.02 -16.97
CA ALA A 443 -20.09 8.16 -15.80
C ALA A 443 -21.15 8.56 -14.78
N ASP A 444 -21.99 7.60 -14.37
CA ASP A 444 -23.05 7.81 -13.38
C ASP A 444 -22.46 8.39 -12.07
N GLY A 445 -22.88 9.61 -11.70
CA GLY A 445 -22.59 10.22 -10.40
C GLY A 445 -21.39 11.17 -10.36
N LEU A 446 -20.90 11.67 -11.49
CA LEU A 446 -19.93 12.77 -11.52
C LEU A 446 -20.62 14.09 -11.13
N PRO A 447 -20.35 14.69 -9.95
CA PRO A 447 -21.05 15.88 -9.52
C PRO A 447 -20.46 17.13 -10.18
N THR A 448 -21.31 18.14 -10.35
CA THR A 448 -20.88 19.46 -10.81
C THR A 448 -19.92 20.09 -9.81
N TRP A 449 -19.07 21.00 -10.31
CA TRP A 449 -18.21 21.80 -9.44
C TRP A 449 -19.05 22.62 -8.46
N ASN A 450 -18.73 22.51 -7.17
CA ASN A 450 -19.42 23.21 -6.07
C ASN A 450 -18.49 24.13 -5.26
N GLY A 451 -17.35 24.50 -5.85
CA GLY A 451 -16.37 25.37 -5.20
C GLY A 451 -15.41 24.66 -4.24
N PHE A 452 -14.81 25.45 -3.37
CA PHE A 452 -13.83 25.04 -2.37
C PHE A 452 -14.51 24.42 -1.15
N ILE A 453 -14.76 23.11 -1.22
CA ILE A 453 -15.43 22.31 -0.20
C ILE A 453 -14.49 21.26 0.40
N SER A 454 -14.84 20.73 1.57
CA SER A 454 -14.12 19.59 2.16
C SER A 454 -14.45 18.29 1.44
N TYR A 455 -13.62 17.26 1.63
CA TYR A 455 -13.90 15.93 1.10
C TYR A 455 -15.26 15.40 1.58
N ASP A 456 -15.52 15.51 2.89
CA ASP A 456 -16.78 15.06 3.49
C ASP A 456 -17.99 15.79 2.91
N GLU A 457 -17.88 17.10 2.70
CA GLU A 457 -18.94 17.89 2.07
C GLU A 457 -19.18 17.46 0.62
N ALA A 458 -18.11 17.25 -0.14
CA ALA A 458 -18.17 16.82 -1.54
C ALA A 458 -18.82 15.43 -1.70
N VAL A 459 -18.48 14.48 -0.82
CA VAL A 459 -19.13 13.16 -0.78
C VAL A 459 -20.61 13.27 -0.40
N ASN A 460 -20.94 14.11 0.58
CA ASN A 460 -22.34 14.28 0.98
C ASN A 460 -23.19 14.82 -0.17
N LEU A 461 -22.66 15.72 -1.00
CA LEU A 461 -23.35 16.22 -2.19
C LEU A 461 -23.60 15.12 -3.24
N MET A 462 -22.67 14.17 -3.43
CA MET A 462 -22.87 13.02 -4.32
C MET A 462 -23.98 12.06 -3.87
N LEU A 463 -24.25 12.01 -2.55
CA LEU A 463 -25.27 11.13 -1.98
C LEU A 463 -26.68 11.71 -2.08
N ILE A 464 -26.82 12.97 -2.49
CA ILE A 464 -28.11 13.61 -2.76
C ILE A 464 -28.54 13.19 -4.17
N PRO A 465 -29.61 12.40 -4.34
CA PRO A 465 -30.13 12.12 -5.67
C PRO A 465 -30.58 13.45 -6.28
N GLU A 466 -29.96 13.87 -7.39
CA GLU A 466 -30.37 15.07 -8.11
C GLU A 466 -31.87 14.98 -8.38
N ALA A 467 -32.62 15.96 -7.87
CA ALA A 467 -33.96 16.22 -8.36
C ALA A 467 -33.79 16.57 -9.83
N THR A 468 -34.21 15.67 -10.71
CA THR A 468 -34.33 15.94 -12.14
C THR A 468 -34.97 17.32 -12.31
N PRO A 469 -34.36 18.26 -13.05
CA PRO A 469 -35.03 19.50 -13.35
C PRO A 469 -36.31 19.14 -14.09
N SER A 470 -37.46 19.35 -13.47
CA SER A 470 -38.72 19.25 -14.20
C SER A 470 -38.65 20.32 -15.26
N MET A 471 -38.53 19.92 -16.53
CA MET A 471 -38.90 20.79 -17.63
C MET A 471 -40.37 21.16 -17.39
N ASP A 472 -40.58 22.37 -16.90
CA ASP A 472 -41.90 22.97 -16.78
C ASP A 472 -42.37 23.31 -18.19
N VAL A 473 -42.98 22.33 -18.85
CA VAL A 473 -43.74 22.55 -20.09
C VAL A 473 -45.09 23.13 -19.69
N THR A 474 -45.11 24.37 -19.20
CA THR A 474 -46.33 25.18 -19.16
C THR A 474 -46.03 26.65 -19.44
N SER A 475 -45.87 26.98 -20.72
CA SER A 475 -46.29 28.31 -21.21
C SER A 475 -46.97 28.15 -22.56
N GLU A 476 -48.26 27.82 -22.48
CA GLU A 476 -49.22 28.00 -23.57
C GLU A 476 -49.26 29.50 -23.93
N PRO A 477 -49.14 29.90 -25.21
CA PRO A 477 -49.13 31.32 -25.56
C PRO A 477 -50.54 31.90 -25.41
N GLU A 478 -50.67 32.98 -24.63
CA GLU A 478 -51.89 33.78 -24.55
C GLU A 478 -52.35 34.23 -25.94
N MET A 479 -53.48 33.70 -26.39
CA MET A 479 -54.20 34.21 -27.55
C MET A 479 -54.87 35.55 -27.17
N THR A 480 -54.29 36.66 -27.62
CA THR A 480 -54.95 37.97 -27.62
C THR A 480 -56.24 37.95 -28.47
N PRO A 481 -57.38 38.45 -27.97
CA PRO A 481 -58.60 38.54 -28.76
C PRO A 481 -58.51 39.69 -29.78
N ILE A 482 -58.80 39.35 -31.03
CA ILE A 482 -58.88 40.28 -32.16
C ILE A 482 -60.15 41.13 -32.00
N SER A 483 -60.00 42.45 -31.94
CA SER A 483 -61.14 43.38 -31.97
C SER A 483 -61.76 43.42 -33.37
N GLU A 484 -63.08 43.26 -33.42
CA GLU A 484 -63.91 43.52 -34.60
C GLU A 484 -63.70 44.96 -35.08
N THR A 485 -63.31 45.11 -36.35
CA THR A 485 -63.58 46.35 -37.09
C THR A 485 -64.48 46.01 -38.28
N THR A 486 -65.72 46.45 -38.17
CA THR A 486 -66.74 46.42 -39.19
C THR A 486 -66.36 47.35 -40.34
N GLN A 487 -66.30 46.83 -41.58
CA GLN A 487 -66.52 47.66 -42.76
C GLN A 487 -67.06 46.82 -43.92
N THR A 488 -68.36 46.99 -44.17
CA THR A 488 -69.04 46.80 -45.47
C THR A 488 -69.43 48.21 -45.96
N PRO A 489 -69.70 48.45 -47.26
CA PRO A 489 -70.53 47.63 -48.16
C PRO A 489 -69.78 46.95 -49.32
#